data_AF-A0AB40BMF3-F1
#
_entry.id   AF-A0AB40BMF3-F1
#
_cell.length_a   1.000
_cell.length_b   1.000
_cell.length_c   1.000
_cell.angle_alpha   90.00
_cell.angle_beta   90.00
_cell.angle_gamma   90.00
#
_symmetry.space_group_name_H-M   'P 1'
#
loop_
_entity.id
_entity.type
_entity.pdbx_description
1 polymer ?
#
loop_
_entity_poly.entity_id
_entity_poly.type
_entity_poly.pdbx_seq_one_letter_code
_entity_poly.pdbx_strand_id
1 'polypeptide(L)'
;MEGLMLLRLRGPFLAGTPPARSKSFRRIHGFQIEAEKHEYKPGLLDDLLLGFFRRKMVEEVGWDSKKPGYDGLMEVVNQLMMKGRSNSEIEQSAVRVLISLFPPFLLPLFKMLITPIQDGKIASMMLARATAISCQWLMGTCSVNSVDLPDGSSCSSGVFVERCKYLEESKCLGVCINTCKLPTQTFFKDCMGVPLLMEPNFADYSCQFKFGVTPPAQDTDKALQEPCLDICPNVRRRRNLRGNNDVTQCPKV
;
A
#
# COMPACT_ATOMS: atom_id res chain seq x y z
N MET A 1 -9.82 11.31 63.90
CA MET A 1 -8.93 10.78 64.96
C MET A 1 -7.85 9.98 64.26
N GLU A 2 -6.57 10.29 64.20
CA GLU A 2 -5.58 11.25 64.73
C GLU A 2 -4.43 11.18 63.68
N GLY A 3 -3.59 12.15 63.34
CA GLY A 3 -2.98 13.21 64.12
C GLY A 3 -1.53 12.84 64.54
N LEU A 4 -0.55 13.69 64.17
CA LEU A 4 0.86 13.85 64.66
C LEU A 4 1.99 13.05 63.94
N MET A 5 3.00 13.66 63.30
CA MET A 5 4.06 14.65 63.67
C MET A 5 5.44 13.97 63.85
N LEU A 6 6.41 14.26 62.96
CA LEU A 6 7.67 15.01 63.17
C LEU A 6 8.79 14.27 63.92
N LEU A 7 10.00 14.19 63.32
CA LEU A 7 11.16 14.94 63.82
C LEU A 7 12.37 14.92 62.85
N ARG A 8 12.94 16.12 62.66
CA ARG A 8 14.26 16.42 62.05
C ARG A 8 15.37 16.29 63.08
N LEU A 9 16.57 15.83 62.67
CA LEU A 9 17.91 16.17 63.19
C LEU A 9 18.89 15.98 62.00
N ARG A 10 19.44 16.98 61.30
CA ARG A 10 20.41 18.07 61.58
C ARG A 10 21.81 17.60 62.04
N GLY A 11 22.79 17.72 61.13
CA GLY A 11 24.24 17.60 61.32
C GLY A 11 24.98 18.05 60.04
N PRO A 12 26.22 18.58 60.10
CA PRO A 12 26.44 20.00 59.79
C PRO A 12 27.14 20.34 58.46
N PHE A 13 26.92 21.61 58.10
CA PHE A 13 27.62 22.48 57.16
C PHE A 13 29.15 22.49 57.34
N LEU A 14 29.88 22.46 56.22
CA LEU A 14 31.10 23.26 56.05
C LEU A 14 31.05 23.98 54.69
N ALA A 15 31.34 25.27 54.76
CA ALA A 15 31.20 26.26 53.70
C ALA A 15 32.50 26.44 52.91
N GLY A 16 32.38 26.76 51.62
CA GLY A 16 33.45 27.29 50.77
C GLY A 16 32.85 27.93 49.50
N THR A 17 32.99 29.25 49.37
CA THR A 17 32.41 30.14 48.33
C THR A 17 33.31 30.33 47.07
N PRO A 18 32.80 30.93 45.97
CA PRO A 18 33.17 30.71 44.55
C PRO A 18 34.11 31.85 44.01
N PRO A 19 34.42 32.10 42.69
CA PRO A 19 33.64 32.03 41.41
C PRO A 19 34.41 31.35 40.22
N ALA A 20 33.86 31.03 39.04
CA ALA A 20 33.39 31.96 38.00
C ALA A 20 32.65 31.27 36.82
N ARG A 21 31.45 31.79 36.53
CA ARG A 21 30.90 32.23 35.22
C ARG A 21 31.39 31.50 33.95
N SER A 22 30.47 30.83 33.24
CA SER A 22 29.98 31.22 31.90
C SER A 22 29.42 30.05 31.05
N LYS A 23 28.13 30.17 30.72
CA LYS A 23 27.44 29.83 29.44
C LYS A 23 27.57 28.39 28.88
N SER A 24 26.45 27.69 28.78
CA SER A 24 25.61 27.71 27.57
C SER A 24 24.75 26.45 27.44
N PHE A 25 23.49 26.69 27.13
CA PHE A 25 22.43 25.75 26.80
C PHE A 25 22.77 24.99 25.51
N ARG A 26 22.78 23.64 25.52
CA ARG A 26 22.65 22.85 24.28
C ARG A 26 21.62 21.73 24.44
N ARG A 27 20.52 21.98 23.74
CA ARG A 27 19.44 21.12 23.27
C ARG A 27 19.98 19.75 22.82
N ILE A 28 19.50 18.66 23.40
CA ILE A 28 19.78 17.30 22.92
C ILE A 28 19.00 17.11 21.62
N HIS A 29 19.73 17.05 20.49
CA HIS A 29 19.20 16.74 19.17
C HIS A 29 18.98 15.23 19.04
N GLY A 30 17.93 14.89 18.31
CA GLY A 30 17.36 13.54 18.20
C GLY A 30 18.30 12.47 17.67
N PHE A 31 18.02 11.25 18.13
CA PHE A 31 18.53 10.01 17.58
C PHE A 31 17.63 9.62 16.40
N GLN A 32 18.04 9.97 15.19
CA GLN A 32 17.42 9.48 13.97
C GLN A 32 18.13 8.18 13.61
N ILE A 33 17.48 7.05 13.88
CA ILE A 33 17.87 5.77 13.28
C ILE A 33 17.46 5.89 11.81
N GLU A 34 18.39 6.25 10.94
CA GLU A 34 18.22 5.99 9.51
C GLU A 34 18.22 4.48 9.33
N ALA A 35 17.03 3.90 9.21
CA ALA A 35 16.87 2.53 8.75
C ALA A 35 17.52 2.44 7.36
N GLU A 36 18.51 1.55 7.21
CA GLU A 36 19.13 1.25 5.92
C GLU A 36 18.04 0.87 4.92
N LYS A 37 17.88 1.69 3.86
CA LYS A 37 16.93 1.45 2.77
C LYS A 37 17.39 0.22 1.99
N HIS A 38 16.74 -0.92 2.21
CA HIS A 38 16.95 -2.10 1.38
C HIS A 38 16.11 -1.99 0.09
N GLU A 39 16.62 -1.24 -0.88
CA GLU A 39 15.97 -1.03 -2.17
C GLU A 39 16.08 -2.29 -3.05
N TYR A 40 14.94 -2.79 -3.54
CA TYR A 40 14.88 -3.93 -4.46
C TYR A 40 15.63 -3.61 -5.76
N LYS A 41 16.58 -4.46 -6.14
CA LYS A 41 17.39 -4.29 -7.37
C LYS A 41 16.72 -5.02 -8.55
N PRO A 42 16.30 -4.32 -9.60
CA PRO A 42 15.66 -4.94 -10.75
C PRO A 42 16.56 -5.94 -11.46
N GLY A 43 16.04 -7.12 -11.79
CA GLY A 43 16.67 -8.13 -12.64
C GLY A 43 16.14 -8.13 -14.08
N LEU A 44 16.77 -8.92 -14.95
CA LEU A 44 16.37 -9.02 -16.38
C LEU A 44 14.93 -9.54 -16.57
N LEU A 45 14.47 -10.41 -15.66
CA LEU A 45 13.08 -10.89 -15.68
C LEU A 45 12.08 -9.78 -15.31
N ASP A 46 12.50 -8.81 -14.52
CA ASP A 46 11.64 -7.71 -14.09
C ASP A 46 11.34 -6.77 -15.26
N ASP A 47 12.32 -6.51 -16.12
CA ASP A 47 12.11 -5.73 -17.35
C ASP A 47 11.14 -6.42 -18.31
N LEU A 48 11.22 -7.76 -18.40
CA LEU A 48 10.29 -8.55 -19.20
C LEU A 48 8.86 -8.46 -18.64
N LEU A 49 8.70 -8.65 -17.32
CA LEU A 49 7.41 -8.57 -16.65
C LEU A 49 6.80 -7.18 -16.73
N LEU A 50 7.61 -6.14 -16.51
CA LEU A 50 7.23 -4.74 -16.67
C LEU A 50 6.76 -4.48 -18.10
N GLY A 51 7.54 -4.90 -19.10
CA GLY A 51 7.18 -4.73 -20.51
C GLY A 51 5.89 -5.45 -20.89
N PHE A 52 5.67 -6.65 -20.36
CA PHE A 52 4.43 -7.40 -20.56
C PHE A 52 3.22 -6.71 -19.91
N PHE A 53 3.33 -6.33 -18.63
CA PHE A 53 2.27 -5.63 -17.90
C PHE A 53 1.91 -4.30 -18.56
N ARG A 54 2.93 -3.50 -18.94
CA ARG A 54 2.73 -2.24 -19.67
C ARG A 54 2.00 -2.45 -20.98
N ARG A 55 2.33 -3.50 -21.74
CA ARG A 55 1.63 -3.81 -23.00
C ARG A 55 0.15 -4.06 -22.76
N LYS A 56 -0.20 -4.82 -21.72
CA LYS A 56 -1.61 -5.07 -21.34
C LYS A 56 -2.33 -3.81 -20.88
N MET A 57 -1.65 -2.94 -20.14
CA MET A 57 -2.18 -1.62 -19.80
C MET A 57 -2.41 -0.76 -21.05
N VAL A 58 -1.49 -0.76 -22.02
CA VAL A 58 -1.62 -0.01 -23.28
C VAL A 58 -2.77 -0.54 -24.14
N GLU A 59 -2.97 -1.86 -24.20
CA GLU A 59 -4.11 -2.49 -24.89
C GLU A 59 -5.46 -2.00 -24.34
N GLU A 60 -5.59 -1.90 -23.02
CA GLU A 60 -6.82 -1.41 -22.35
C GLU A 60 -6.99 0.13 -22.49
N VAL A 61 -5.90 0.88 -22.36
CA VAL A 61 -5.93 2.36 -22.38
C VAL A 61 -6.02 2.89 -23.81
N GLY A 62 -5.39 2.24 -24.78
CA GLY A 62 -5.27 2.69 -26.17
C GLY A 62 -4.20 3.78 -26.38
N TRP A 63 -3.29 3.96 -25.42
CA TRP A 63 -2.22 4.95 -25.47
C TRP A 63 -1.00 4.47 -24.68
N ASP A 64 0.20 4.79 -25.16
CA ASP A 64 1.47 4.48 -24.50
C ASP A 64 2.32 5.74 -24.28
N SER A 65 3.05 5.77 -23.17
CA SER A 65 4.00 6.82 -22.85
C SER A 65 5.27 6.72 -23.70
N LYS A 66 5.93 7.85 -23.95
CA LYS A 66 7.27 7.87 -24.55
C LYS A 66 8.38 7.54 -23.56
N LYS A 67 8.12 7.62 -22.25
CA LYS A 67 9.11 7.31 -21.23
C LYS A 67 9.35 5.80 -21.15
N PRO A 68 10.59 5.34 -20.98
CA PRO A 68 10.87 3.92 -20.77
C PRO A 68 10.54 3.49 -19.34
N GLY A 69 10.60 2.17 -19.10
CA GLY A 69 10.58 1.60 -17.76
C GLY A 69 9.34 1.92 -16.93
N TYR A 70 9.55 1.99 -15.62
CA TYR A 70 8.48 2.13 -14.63
C TYR A 70 7.77 3.48 -14.72
N ASP A 71 8.50 4.57 -14.97
CA ASP A 71 7.91 5.91 -15.12
C ASP A 71 6.91 5.96 -16.27
N GLY A 72 7.24 5.33 -17.40
CA GLY A 72 6.33 5.21 -18.53
C GLY A 72 5.10 4.37 -18.21
N LEU A 73 5.26 3.28 -17.45
CA LEU A 73 4.12 2.49 -16.95
C LEU A 73 3.20 3.36 -16.07
N MET A 74 3.76 4.14 -15.15
CA MET A 74 2.98 5.02 -14.28
C MET A 74 2.25 6.12 -15.05
N GLU A 75 2.80 6.61 -16.17
CA GLU A 75 2.05 7.51 -17.06
C GLU A 75 0.84 6.82 -17.72
N VAL A 76 0.98 5.56 -18.14
CA VAL A 76 -0.15 4.78 -18.69
C VAL A 76 -1.21 4.50 -17.62
N VAL A 77 -0.81 4.18 -16.39
CA VAL A 77 -1.72 4.05 -15.23
C VAL A 77 -2.50 5.35 -14.98
N ASN A 78 -1.80 6.49 -14.97
CA ASN A 78 -2.45 7.79 -14.80
C ASN A 78 -3.42 8.08 -15.96
N GLN A 79 -3.10 7.67 -17.18
CA GLN A 79 -4.00 7.81 -18.32
C GLN A 79 -5.25 6.94 -18.17
N LEU A 80 -5.14 5.71 -17.64
CA LEU A 80 -6.29 4.85 -17.30
C LEU A 80 -7.22 5.55 -16.31
N MET A 81 -6.65 6.13 -15.24
CA MET A 81 -7.41 6.92 -14.25
C MET A 81 -8.11 8.14 -14.84
N MET A 82 -7.53 8.78 -15.85
CA MET A 82 -8.10 9.97 -16.48
C MET A 82 -9.16 9.64 -17.53
N LYS A 83 -9.09 8.45 -18.15
CA LYS A 83 -10.03 8.00 -19.19
C LYS A 83 -11.36 7.53 -18.61
N GLY A 84 -11.35 6.90 -17.43
CA GLY A 84 -12.56 6.40 -16.80
C GLY A 84 -13.49 7.51 -16.34
N ARG A 85 -14.80 7.36 -16.62
CA ARG A 85 -15.83 8.35 -16.28
C ARG A 85 -16.29 8.23 -14.83
N SER A 86 -16.20 7.02 -14.28
CA SER A 86 -16.53 6.69 -12.89
C SER A 86 -15.45 5.80 -12.27
N ASN A 87 -15.45 5.69 -10.93
CA ASN A 87 -14.52 4.80 -10.22
C ASN A 87 -14.76 3.32 -10.57
N SER A 88 -16.03 2.94 -10.78
CA SER A 88 -16.38 1.58 -11.20
C SER A 88 -15.85 1.24 -12.60
N GLU A 89 -15.91 2.17 -13.56
CA GLU A 89 -15.32 1.94 -14.90
C GLU A 89 -13.80 1.75 -14.82
N ILE A 90 -13.13 2.58 -14.01
CA ILE A 90 -11.68 2.49 -13.76
C ILE A 90 -11.34 1.13 -13.15
N GLU A 91 -12.10 0.72 -12.13
CA GLU A 91 -11.90 -0.55 -11.46
C GLU A 91 -12.03 -1.72 -12.45
N GLN A 92 -13.11 -1.73 -13.25
CA GLN A 92 -13.34 -2.77 -14.24
C GLN A 92 -12.26 -2.82 -15.32
N SER A 93 -11.76 -1.67 -15.78
CA SER A 93 -10.62 -1.61 -16.69
C SER A 93 -9.37 -2.24 -16.08
N ALA A 94 -9.06 -1.91 -14.82
CA ALA A 94 -7.92 -2.51 -14.13
C ALA A 94 -8.11 -4.02 -13.89
N VAL A 95 -9.32 -4.49 -13.57
CA VAL A 95 -9.64 -5.93 -13.47
C VAL A 95 -9.41 -6.64 -14.80
N ARG A 96 -9.84 -6.06 -15.92
CA ARG A 96 -9.57 -6.64 -17.26
C ARG A 96 -8.09 -6.75 -17.56
N VAL A 97 -7.29 -5.74 -17.19
CA VAL A 97 -5.83 -5.82 -17.30
C VAL A 97 -5.31 -6.99 -16.48
N LEU A 98 -5.70 -7.12 -15.21
CA LEU A 98 -5.25 -8.22 -14.34
C LEU A 98 -5.60 -9.60 -14.93
N ILE A 99 -6.83 -9.78 -15.43
CA ILE A 99 -7.24 -11.01 -16.10
C ILE A 99 -6.36 -11.31 -17.33
N SER A 100 -6.06 -10.28 -18.13
CA SER A 100 -5.28 -10.42 -19.36
C SER A 100 -3.81 -10.81 -19.14
N LEU A 101 -3.32 -10.73 -17.90
CA LEU A 101 -1.96 -11.18 -17.54
C LEU A 101 -1.84 -12.71 -17.52
N PHE A 102 -2.97 -13.42 -17.44
CA PHE A 102 -3.00 -14.86 -17.32
C PHE A 102 -3.58 -15.51 -18.59
N PRO A 103 -3.13 -16.72 -18.95
CA PRO A 103 -3.79 -17.51 -19.98
C PRO A 103 -5.28 -17.75 -19.64
N PRO A 104 -6.20 -17.77 -20.63
CA PRO A 104 -7.66 -17.83 -20.39
C PRO A 104 -8.14 -18.98 -19.50
N PHE A 105 -7.45 -20.12 -19.52
CA PHE A 105 -7.83 -21.32 -18.78
C PHE A 105 -7.25 -21.38 -17.37
N LEU A 106 -6.21 -20.59 -17.06
CA LEU A 106 -5.46 -20.72 -15.82
C LEU A 106 -6.28 -20.28 -14.61
N LEU A 107 -6.98 -19.13 -14.70
CA LEU A 107 -7.78 -18.61 -13.59
C LEU A 107 -8.98 -19.51 -13.26
N PRO A 108 -9.81 -19.95 -14.24
CA PRO A 108 -10.89 -20.89 -13.97
C PRO A 108 -10.38 -22.22 -13.40
N LEU A 109 -9.26 -22.74 -13.91
CA LEU A 109 -8.69 -24.00 -13.43
C LEU A 109 -8.17 -23.87 -11.99
N PHE A 110 -7.50 -22.76 -11.66
CA PHE A 110 -7.08 -22.47 -10.29
C PHE A 110 -8.27 -22.41 -9.35
N LYS A 111 -9.32 -21.66 -9.72
CA LYS A 111 -10.54 -21.52 -8.93
C LYS A 111 -11.29 -22.85 -8.76
N MET A 112 -11.26 -23.72 -9.76
CA MET A 112 -11.92 -25.03 -9.73
C MET A 112 -11.13 -26.06 -8.91
N LEU A 113 -9.80 -26.10 -9.04
CA LEU A 113 -8.98 -27.17 -8.48
C LEU A 113 -8.35 -26.82 -7.14
N ILE A 114 -7.88 -25.59 -6.95
CA ILE A 114 -7.04 -25.22 -5.81
C ILE A 114 -7.86 -24.54 -4.71
N THR A 115 -8.78 -23.65 -5.08
CA THR A 115 -9.62 -22.90 -4.13
C THR A 115 -10.49 -23.78 -3.23
N PRO A 116 -11.09 -24.91 -3.69
CA PRO A 116 -11.88 -25.77 -2.81
C PRO A 116 -11.05 -26.56 -1.78
N ILE A 117 -9.73 -26.61 -1.91
CA ILE A 117 -8.88 -27.41 -1.03
C ILE A 117 -8.70 -26.69 0.31
N GLN A 118 -9.04 -27.37 1.41
CA GLN A 118 -8.96 -26.83 2.78
C GLN A 118 -9.60 -25.44 2.90
N ASP A 119 -10.81 -25.29 2.34
CA ASP A 119 -11.58 -24.05 2.38
C ASP A 119 -10.81 -22.82 1.88
N GLY A 120 -9.93 -23.00 0.89
CA GLY A 120 -9.14 -21.93 0.27
C GLY A 120 -7.87 -21.54 1.04
N LYS A 121 -7.53 -22.23 2.13
CA LYS A 121 -6.32 -21.96 2.92
C LYS A 121 -5.04 -22.21 2.12
N ILE A 122 -4.99 -23.32 1.38
CA ILE A 122 -3.84 -23.64 0.50
C ILE A 122 -3.73 -22.61 -0.62
N ALA A 123 -4.85 -22.28 -1.27
CA ALA A 123 -4.90 -21.26 -2.30
C ALA A 123 -4.35 -19.91 -1.79
N SER A 124 -4.77 -19.50 -0.59
CA SER A 124 -4.31 -18.25 0.05
C SER A 124 -2.80 -18.23 0.30
N MET A 125 -2.22 -19.33 0.82
CA MET A 125 -0.76 -19.45 1.01
C MET A 125 0.00 -19.43 -0.32
N MET A 126 -0.51 -20.14 -1.33
CA MET A 126 0.11 -20.18 -2.66
C MET A 126 0.14 -18.81 -3.30
N LEU A 127 -0.98 -18.08 -3.25
CA LEU A 127 -1.09 -16.73 -3.81
C LEU A 127 -0.21 -15.73 -3.07
N ALA A 128 -0.14 -15.80 -1.73
CA ALA A 128 0.77 -14.96 -0.96
C ALA A 128 2.23 -15.13 -1.40
N ARG A 129 2.68 -16.39 -1.52
CA ARG A 129 4.05 -16.69 -2.00
C ARG A 129 4.25 -16.27 -3.44
N ALA A 130 3.30 -16.56 -4.32
CA ALA A 130 3.37 -16.18 -5.72
C ALA A 130 3.47 -14.65 -5.88
N THR A 131 2.65 -13.88 -5.17
CA THR A 131 2.68 -12.41 -5.15
C THR A 131 4.01 -11.89 -4.61
N ALA A 132 4.49 -12.42 -3.48
CA ALA A 132 5.76 -12.00 -2.89
C ALA A 132 6.96 -12.30 -3.80
N ILE A 133 6.91 -13.34 -4.63
CA ILE A 133 8.00 -13.68 -5.57
C ILE A 133 7.89 -12.88 -6.87
N SER A 134 6.69 -12.79 -7.46
CA SER A 134 6.49 -12.31 -8.83
C SER A 134 6.16 -10.83 -8.96
N CYS A 135 5.83 -10.14 -7.86
CA CYS A 135 5.39 -8.74 -7.91
C CYS A 135 6.35 -7.74 -7.25
N GLN A 136 7.56 -8.15 -6.88
CA GLN A 136 8.54 -7.23 -6.26
C GLN A 136 9.01 -6.13 -7.22
N TRP A 137 9.16 -6.44 -8.51
CA TRP A 137 9.46 -5.41 -9.52
C TRP A 137 8.39 -4.30 -9.61
N LEU A 138 7.13 -4.64 -9.29
CA LEU A 138 5.99 -3.75 -9.37
C LEU A 138 5.81 -2.96 -8.07
N MET A 139 5.92 -3.63 -6.93
CA MET A 139 5.55 -3.10 -5.62
C MET A 139 6.74 -2.77 -4.73
N GLY A 140 7.94 -3.28 -5.00
CA GLY A 140 9.10 -3.17 -4.10
C GLY A 140 9.30 -4.43 -3.25
N THR A 141 10.14 -4.31 -2.22
CA THR A 141 10.50 -5.44 -1.33
C THR A 141 9.25 -6.02 -0.64
N CYS A 142 9.02 -7.32 -0.83
CA CYS A 142 7.89 -8.06 -0.29
C CYS A 142 8.36 -9.15 0.67
N SER A 143 7.71 -9.28 1.81
CA SER A 143 7.90 -10.41 2.74
C SER A 143 6.57 -11.12 3.01
N VAL A 144 6.61 -12.45 3.15
CA VAL A 144 5.43 -13.24 3.52
C VAL A 144 5.32 -13.25 5.05
N ASN A 145 4.14 -12.94 5.56
CA ASN A 145 3.84 -12.95 6.99
C ASN A 145 2.58 -13.75 7.32
N SER A 146 2.36 -13.99 8.61
CA SER A 146 1.16 -14.65 9.11
C SER A 146 0.02 -13.64 9.26
N VAL A 147 -1.19 -14.07 8.91
CA VAL A 147 -2.43 -13.30 9.07
C VAL A 147 -3.45 -14.14 9.83
N ASP A 148 -4.25 -13.46 10.64
CA ASP A 148 -5.36 -14.08 11.36
C ASP A 148 -6.55 -14.19 10.40
N LEU A 149 -7.07 -15.41 10.30
CA LEU A 149 -8.24 -15.74 9.49
C LEU A 149 -9.52 -15.59 10.33
N PRO A 150 -10.69 -15.42 9.67
CA PRO A 150 -11.96 -15.29 10.37
C PRO A 150 -12.35 -16.50 11.24
N ASP A 151 -11.76 -17.67 10.97
CA ASP A 151 -11.95 -18.90 11.76
C ASP A 151 -11.13 -18.93 13.06
N GLY A 152 -10.36 -17.87 13.34
CA GLY A 152 -9.47 -17.77 14.50
C GLY A 152 -8.12 -18.45 14.32
N SER A 153 -7.85 -19.07 13.17
CA SER A 153 -6.55 -19.67 12.85
C SER A 153 -5.59 -18.65 12.23
N SER A 154 -4.29 -18.83 12.46
CA SER A 154 -3.25 -18.05 11.78
C SER A 154 -2.72 -18.80 10.57
N CYS A 155 -2.48 -18.09 9.47
CA CYS A 155 -1.99 -18.67 8.22
C CYS A 155 -0.91 -17.79 7.60
N SER A 156 0.14 -18.39 7.02
CA SER A 156 1.18 -17.68 6.25
C SER A 156 0.65 -17.29 4.86
N SER A 157 -0.37 -16.44 4.86
CA SER A 157 -1.07 -15.94 3.67
C SER A 157 -1.11 -14.41 3.62
N GLY A 158 -0.24 -13.74 4.39
CA GLY A 158 -0.01 -12.32 4.28
C GLY A 158 1.17 -11.99 3.38
N VAL A 159 1.12 -10.83 2.71
CA VAL A 159 2.28 -10.22 2.05
C VAL A 159 2.41 -8.80 2.55
N PHE A 160 3.53 -8.49 3.18
CA PHE A 160 3.89 -7.14 3.57
C PHE A 160 4.85 -6.53 2.55
N VAL A 161 4.43 -5.43 1.95
CA VAL A 161 5.25 -4.59 1.08
C VAL A 161 5.81 -3.46 1.94
N GLU A 162 7.13 -3.45 2.14
CA GLU A 162 7.78 -2.49 3.05
C GLU A 162 7.63 -1.04 2.57
N ARG A 163 7.74 -0.84 1.26
CA ARG A 163 7.55 0.46 0.60
C ARG A 163 7.03 0.25 -0.81
N CYS A 164 5.75 0.51 -1.00
CA CYS A 164 5.02 0.30 -2.24
C CYS A 164 5.46 1.31 -3.31
N LYS A 165 6.29 0.86 -4.26
CA LYS A 165 6.76 1.66 -5.39
C LYS A 165 5.61 2.27 -6.21
N TYR A 166 4.51 1.52 -6.37
CA TYR A 166 3.33 1.98 -7.12
C TYR A 166 2.65 3.17 -6.45
N LEU A 167 2.52 3.14 -5.11
CA LEU A 167 1.96 4.23 -4.33
C LEU A 167 2.94 5.42 -4.25
N GLU A 168 4.22 5.13 -4.04
CA GLU A 168 5.28 6.14 -3.94
C GLU A 168 5.45 6.93 -5.23
N GLU A 169 5.44 6.27 -6.39
CA GLU A 169 5.58 6.94 -7.69
C GLU A 169 4.31 7.68 -8.12
N SER A 170 3.13 7.12 -7.85
CA SER A 170 1.87 7.80 -8.19
C SER A 170 1.59 9.02 -7.32
N LYS A 171 2.06 9.02 -6.07
CA LYS A 171 1.80 10.04 -5.03
C LYS A 171 0.32 10.41 -4.95
N CYS A 172 -0.56 9.45 -5.24
CA CYS A 172 -1.98 9.69 -5.35
C CYS A 172 -2.80 8.53 -4.80
N LEU A 173 -3.50 8.81 -3.70
CA LEU A 173 -4.44 7.89 -3.07
C LEU A 173 -5.46 7.34 -4.09
N GLY A 174 -6.02 8.21 -4.93
CA GLY A 174 -7.00 7.79 -5.94
C GLY A 174 -6.45 6.77 -6.95
N VAL A 175 -5.16 6.85 -7.30
CA VAL A 175 -4.52 5.84 -8.18
C VAL A 175 -4.41 4.53 -7.41
N CYS A 176 -3.82 4.55 -6.22
CA CYS A 176 -3.65 3.35 -5.39
C CYS A 176 -4.98 2.63 -5.13
N ILE A 177 -6.03 3.37 -4.76
CA ILE A 177 -7.33 2.79 -4.46
C ILE A 177 -7.99 2.20 -5.72
N ASN A 178 -8.11 2.97 -6.79
CA ASN A 178 -8.96 2.59 -7.93
C ASN A 178 -8.24 1.75 -8.99
N THR A 179 -6.91 1.73 -9.01
CA THR A 179 -6.14 0.92 -10.00
C THR A 179 -5.37 -0.24 -9.39
N CYS A 180 -5.16 -0.23 -8.07
CA CYS A 180 -4.46 -1.31 -7.38
C CYS A 180 -5.38 -2.01 -6.36
N LYS A 181 -5.79 -1.34 -5.27
CA LYS A 181 -6.54 -1.98 -4.17
C LYS A 181 -7.85 -2.62 -4.63
N LEU A 182 -8.83 -1.82 -5.06
CA LEU A 182 -10.16 -2.34 -5.39
C LEU A 182 -10.10 -3.38 -6.53
N PRO A 183 -9.41 -3.12 -7.66
CA PRO A 183 -9.33 -4.09 -8.75
C PRO A 183 -8.68 -5.40 -8.34
N THR A 184 -7.61 -5.34 -7.53
CA THR A 184 -6.90 -6.54 -7.09
C THR A 184 -7.78 -7.37 -6.15
N GLN A 185 -8.46 -6.73 -5.19
CA GLN A 185 -9.40 -7.43 -4.32
C GLN A 185 -10.55 -8.09 -5.12
N THR A 186 -11.12 -7.37 -6.09
CA THR A 186 -12.17 -7.88 -6.99
C THR A 186 -11.65 -9.05 -7.83
N PHE A 187 -10.47 -8.92 -8.43
CA PHE A 187 -9.83 -9.95 -9.23
C PHE A 187 -9.58 -11.25 -8.44
N PHE A 188 -8.98 -11.16 -7.25
CA PHE A 188 -8.71 -12.34 -6.43
C PHE A 188 -10.01 -13.04 -5.99
N LYS A 189 -11.01 -12.26 -5.57
CA LYS A 189 -12.31 -12.80 -5.14
C LYS A 189 -13.08 -13.43 -6.30
N ASP A 190 -13.28 -12.70 -7.38
CA ASP A 190 -14.23 -13.10 -8.42
C ASP A 190 -13.58 -14.04 -9.44
N CYS A 191 -12.31 -13.82 -9.80
CA CYS A 191 -11.61 -14.62 -10.81
C CYS A 191 -10.87 -15.83 -10.21
N MET A 192 -10.24 -15.68 -9.04
CA MET A 192 -9.51 -16.78 -8.39
C MET A 192 -10.27 -17.45 -7.23
N GLY A 193 -11.37 -16.85 -6.76
CA GLY A 193 -12.18 -17.41 -5.68
C GLY A 193 -11.56 -17.25 -4.29
N VAL A 194 -10.53 -16.43 -4.13
CA VAL A 194 -9.85 -16.22 -2.84
C VAL A 194 -10.08 -14.78 -2.39
N PRO A 195 -10.72 -14.53 -1.24
CA PRO A 195 -10.87 -13.18 -0.74
C PRO A 195 -9.51 -12.58 -0.38
N LEU A 196 -9.36 -11.28 -0.62
CA LEU A 196 -8.16 -10.53 -0.31
C LEU A 196 -8.55 -9.20 0.33
N LEU A 197 -7.95 -8.90 1.47
CA LEU A 197 -7.95 -7.56 2.07
C LEU A 197 -6.60 -6.89 1.84
N MET A 198 -6.61 -5.68 1.30
CA MET A 198 -5.44 -4.84 1.14
C MET A 198 -5.53 -3.60 2.03
N GLU A 199 -4.47 -3.33 2.78
CA GLU A 199 -4.36 -2.22 3.72
C GLU A 199 -3.11 -1.40 3.38
N PRO A 200 -3.23 -0.40 2.47
CA PRO A 200 -2.15 0.53 2.22
C PRO A 200 -1.99 1.51 3.40
N ASN A 201 -0.74 1.88 3.69
CA ASN A 201 -0.41 2.94 4.63
C ASN A 201 0.16 4.12 3.84
N PHE A 202 -0.58 5.23 3.81
CA PHE A 202 -0.22 6.41 3.04
C PHE A 202 0.84 7.30 3.71
N ALA A 203 1.16 7.05 4.99
CA ALA A 203 2.18 7.82 5.71
C ALA A 203 3.61 7.31 5.45
N ASP A 204 3.79 5.99 5.39
CA ASP A 204 5.11 5.35 5.18
C ASP A 204 5.25 4.65 3.81
N TYR A 205 4.17 4.62 3.02
CA TYR A 205 4.06 3.95 1.73
C TYR A 205 4.03 2.42 1.79
N SER A 206 3.94 1.80 2.96
CA SER A 206 3.81 0.34 3.08
C SER A 206 2.42 -0.16 2.64
N CYS A 207 2.29 -1.47 2.38
CA CYS A 207 1.00 -2.07 2.05
C CYS A 207 0.92 -3.52 2.53
N GLN A 208 -0.13 -3.87 3.28
CA GLN A 208 -0.37 -5.23 3.73
C GLN A 208 -1.46 -5.91 2.89
N PHE A 209 -1.16 -7.08 2.36
CA PHE A 209 -2.10 -7.97 1.69
C PHE A 209 -2.44 -9.12 2.65
N LYS A 210 -3.72 -9.48 2.74
CA LYS A 210 -4.20 -10.58 3.60
C LYS A 210 -5.08 -11.50 2.76
N PHE A 211 -4.48 -12.55 2.19
CA PHE A 211 -5.21 -13.56 1.42
C PHE A 211 -6.00 -14.48 2.36
N GLY A 212 -7.24 -14.78 1.99
CA GLY A 212 -8.19 -15.52 2.82
C GLY A 212 -9.02 -14.62 3.74
N VAL A 213 -8.81 -13.30 3.72
CA VAL A 213 -9.55 -12.33 4.54
C VAL A 213 -10.48 -11.50 3.66
N THR A 214 -11.77 -11.49 4.00
CA THR A 214 -12.77 -10.69 3.28
C THR A 214 -12.58 -9.21 3.59
N PRO A 215 -12.47 -8.33 2.58
CA PRO A 215 -12.39 -6.91 2.81
C PRO A 215 -13.68 -6.37 3.47
N PRO A 216 -13.57 -5.31 4.30
CA PRO A 216 -14.73 -4.67 4.89
C PRO A 216 -15.61 -4.03 3.81
N ALA A 217 -16.83 -3.66 4.17
CA ALA A 217 -17.68 -2.86 3.30
C ALA A 217 -17.03 -1.49 3.03
N GLN A 218 -17.29 -0.90 1.87
CA GLN A 218 -16.59 0.31 1.42
C GLN A 218 -16.78 1.51 2.37
N ASP A 219 -17.93 1.60 3.02
CA ASP A 219 -18.26 2.65 4.01
C ASP A 219 -17.41 2.55 5.29
N THR A 220 -16.94 1.36 5.63
CA THR A 220 -16.15 1.05 6.82
C THR A 220 -14.66 0.85 6.52
N ASP A 221 -14.27 0.87 5.25
CA ASP A 221 -12.88 0.74 4.83
C ASP A 221 -12.10 2.05 5.09
N LYS A 222 -11.20 2.00 6.07
CA LYS A 222 -10.36 3.15 6.47
C LYS A 222 -9.59 3.76 5.31
N ALA A 223 -9.10 2.94 4.38
CA ALA A 223 -8.31 3.43 3.25
C ALA A 223 -9.15 4.27 2.27
N LEU A 224 -10.49 4.09 2.26
CA LEU A 224 -11.42 4.87 1.44
C LEU A 224 -11.88 6.16 2.13
N GLN A 225 -11.66 6.27 3.44
CA GLN A 225 -12.03 7.45 4.23
C GLN A 225 -10.91 8.51 4.29
N GLU A 226 -9.68 8.15 3.93
CA GLU A 226 -8.54 9.07 3.99
C GLU A 226 -8.63 10.24 2.99
N PRO A 227 -8.20 11.45 3.39
CA PRO A 227 -8.17 12.60 2.50
C PRO A 227 -7.16 12.41 1.38
N CYS A 228 -7.35 13.11 0.25
CA CYS A 228 -6.37 13.08 -0.83
C CYS A 228 -5.02 13.59 -0.34
N LEU A 229 -3.95 12.98 -0.84
CA LEU A 229 -2.62 13.57 -0.77
C LEU A 229 -2.61 14.90 -1.55
N ASP A 230 -2.15 15.99 -0.91
CA ASP A 230 -2.07 17.33 -1.52
C ASP A 230 -1.25 17.35 -2.82
N ILE A 231 -0.36 16.38 -2.97
CA ILE A 231 0.57 16.24 -4.09
C ILE A 231 -0.05 15.45 -5.26
N CYS A 232 -1.26 14.89 -5.12
CA CYS A 232 -1.83 14.04 -6.18
C CYS A 232 -1.98 14.81 -7.52
N PRO A 233 -1.27 14.38 -8.59
CA PRO A 233 -1.31 15.06 -9.88
C PRO A 233 -2.67 14.94 -10.57
N ASN A 234 -3.40 13.84 -10.35
CA ASN A 234 -4.70 13.60 -10.99
C ASN A 234 -5.80 14.52 -10.45
N VAL A 235 -5.78 14.88 -9.16
CA VAL A 235 -6.73 15.86 -8.60
C VAL A 235 -6.48 17.23 -9.22
N ARG A 236 -5.21 17.67 -9.29
CA ARG A 236 -4.84 18.95 -9.93
C ARG A 236 -5.25 18.98 -11.39
N ARG A 237 -5.00 17.90 -12.14
CA ARG A 237 -5.34 17.81 -13.57
C ARG A 237 -6.85 17.77 -13.83
N ARG A 238 -7.64 17.03 -13.04
CA ARG A 238 -9.12 17.03 -13.15
C ARG A 238 -9.73 18.40 -12.80
N ARG A 239 -9.21 19.09 -11.77
CA ARG A 239 -9.66 20.47 -11.45
C ARG A 239 -9.43 21.43 -12.62
N ASN A 240 -8.27 21.35 -13.27
CA ASN A 240 -7.95 22.18 -14.43
C ASN A 240 -8.87 21.91 -15.63
N LEU A 241 -9.31 20.66 -15.82
CA LEU A 241 -10.23 20.29 -16.91
C LEU A 241 -11.70 20.64 -16.63
N ARG A 242 -12.11 20.70 -15.36
CA ARG A 242 -13.52 20.89 -14.97
C ARG A 242 -13.93 22.33 -14.61
N GLY A 243 -13.02 23.29 -14.59
CA GLY A 243 -13.36 24.69 -14.31
C GLY A 243 -13.80 24.91 -12.85
N ASN A 244 -12.83 25.23 -11.99
CA ASN A 244 -12.85 25.86 -10.66
C ASN A 244 -14.05 25.76 -9.67
N ASN A 245 -15.00 24.83 -9.80
CA ASN A 245 -16.06 24.65 -8.82
C ASN A 245 -16.16 23.19 -8.37
N ASP A 246 -15.16 22.69 -7.63
CA ASP A 246 -15.41 21.92 -6.41
C ASP A 246 -14.12 21.69 -5.60
N VAL A 247 -14.23 21.83 -4.27
CA VAL A 247 -13.13 21.89 -3.32
C VAL A 247 -12.87 20.51 -2.70
N THR A 248 -11.59 20.14 -2.63
CA THR A 248 -10.97 19.11 -1.76
C THR A 248 -11.33 17.63 -1.83
N GLN A 249 -12.37 17.18 -2.52
CA GLN A 249 -12.67 15.74 -2.55
C GLN A 249 -12.07 15.03 -3.78
N CYS A 250 -11.26 14.01 -3.52
CA CYS A 250 -11.00 12.96 -4.51
C CYS A 250 -12.35 12.44 -4.97
N PRO A 251 -12.49 11.95 -6.21
CA PRO A 251 -13.68 11.23 -6.59
C PRO A 251 -13.83 10.08 -5.60
N LYS A 252 -14.69 10.25 -4.61
CA LYS A 252 -15.05 9.19 -3.67
C LYS A 252 -15.71 8.10 -4.51
N VAL A 253 -15.39 6.86 -4.16
CA VAL A 253 -15.95 5.65 -4.75
C VAL A 253 -17.45 5.82 -4.93
#